data_AF-A0A3L7TWY6-F1
#
_entry.id   AF-A0A3L7TWY6-F1
#
_cell.length_a   1.000
_cell.length_b   1.000
_cell.length_c   1.000
_cell.angle_alpha   90.00
_cell.angle_beta   90.00
_cell.angle_gamma   90.00
#
_symmetry.space_group_name_H-M   'P 1'
#
loop_
_entity.id
_entity.type
_entity.pdbx_description
1 polymer ?
#
loop_
_entity_poly.entity_id
_entity_poly.type
_entity_poly.pdbx_seq_one_letter_code
_entity_poly.pdbx_strand_id
1 'polypeptide(L)'
;LVDQGNSVVIIEHNLEVIRVVDWVIDLGPEAGKAGGQLVFEGSPQMLIDYGRSTMVQGVPKGRHRSYTAEALAQWESVRTGEPGSDSQEPDASKKRASQSRAKQTRAVKKRKSPE
;
A
#
# COMPACT_ATOMS: atom_id res chain seq x y z
N LEU A 1 6.26 -32.89 11.61
CA LEU A 1 4.80 -32.75 11.90
C LEU A 1 3.98 -33.06 10.66
N VAL A 2 4.17 -32.30 9.57
CA VAL A 2 3.49 -32.53 8.28
C VAL A 2 3.84 -33.90 7.70
N ASP A 3 5.13 -34.29 7.67
CA ASP A 3 5.57 -35.62 7.22
C ASP A 3 5.02 -36.79 8.04
N GLN A 4 4.48 -36.52 9.23
CA GLN A 4 3.83 -37.51 10.09
C GLN A 4 2.30 -37.56 9.86
N GLY A 5 1.78 -36.84 8.87
CA GLY A 5 0.36 -36.78 8.54
C GLY A 5 -0.44 -35.72 9.30
N ASN A 6 0.21 -34.80 10.04
CA ASN A 6 -0.49 -33.73 10.75
C ASN A 6 -0.69 -32.49 9.87
N SER A 7 -1.82 -31.82 10.01
CA SER A 7 -2.00 -30.46 9.49
C SER A 7 -1.47 -29.43 10.48
N VAL A 8 -0.79 -28.40 9.99
CA VAL A 8 -0.29 -27.28 10.81
C VAL A 8 -0.91 -26.00 10.28
N VAL A 9 -1.59 -25.26 11.16
CA VAL A 9 -2.16 -23.94 10.86
C VAL A 9 -1.43 -22.92 11.70
N ILE A 10 -0.94 -21.86 11.07
CA ILE A 10 -0.22 -20.76 11.72
C ILE A 10 -0.85 -19.42 11.34
N ILE A 11 -0.76 -18.44 12.22
CA ILE A 11 -1.06 -17.03 11.92
C ILE A 11 0.29 -16.34 11.84
N GLU A 12 0.61 -15.78 10.69
CA GLU A 12 1.94 -15.21 10.46
C GLU A 12 1.90 -13.95 9.59
N HIS A 13 2.90 -13.09 9.77
CA HIS A 13 3.08 -11.84 9.02
C HIS A 13 4.48 -11.74 8.39
N ASN A 14 5.39 -12.65 8.72
CA ASN A 14 6.70 -12.76 8.11
C ASN A 14 6.58 -13.34 6.70
N LEU A 15 6.86 -12.49 5.71
CA LEU A 15 6.78 -12.82 4.30
C LEU A 15 7.71 -13.98 3.90
N GLU A 16 8.85 -14.14 4.58
CA GLU A 16 9.80 -15.23 4.31
C GLU A 16 9.21 -16.60 4.66
N VAL A 17 8.29 -16.64 5.63
CA VAL A 17 7.53 -17.85 6.01
C VAL A 17 6.37 -18.04 5.04
N ILE A 18 5.59 -16.98 4.80
CA ILE A 18 4.39 -17.05 3.95
C ILE A 18 4.73 -17.47 2.52
N ARG A 19 5.90 -17.09 1.97
CA ARG A 19 6.28 -17.50 0.61
C ARG A 19 6.54 -19.01 0.46
N VAL A 20 6.82 -19.73 1.56
CA VAL A 20 7.21 -21.15 1.54
C VAL A 20 6.13 -22.09 2.08
N VAL A 21 4.98 -21.58 2.52
CA VAL A 21 3.88 -22.44 2.96
C VAL A 21 3.18 -23.11 1.78
N ASP A 22 2.50 -24.22 2.02
CA ASP A 22 1.73 -24.90 0.97
C ASP A 22 0.46 -24.12 0.57
N TRP A 23 -0.16 -23.44 1.55
CA TRP A 23 -1.44 -22.75 1.38
C TRP A 23 -1.52 -21.50 2.26
N VAL A 24 -2.08 -20.42 1.70
CA VAL A 24 -2.31 -19.15 2.37
C VAL A 24 -3.81 -18.86 2.40
N ILE A 25 -4.29 -18.42 3.56
CA ILE A 25 -5.60 -17.82 3.76
C ILE A 25 -5.38 -16.41 4.27
N ASP A 26 -5.70 -15.41 3.46
CA ASP A 26 -5.54 -14.00 3.81
C ASP A 26 -6.87 -13.41 4.25
N LEU A 27 -6.90 -12.87 5.45
CA LEU A 27 -8.12 -12.43 6.13
C LEU A 27 -8.09 -10.94 6.46
N GLY A 28 -9.18 -10.28 6.10
CA GLY A 28 -9.47 -8.89 6.40
C GLY A 28 -8.74 -7.94 5.44
N PRO A 29 -9.46 -7.10 4.68
CA PRO A 29 -8.82 -5.93 4.11
C PRO A 29 -8.27 -5.01 5.20
N GLU A 30 -8.84 -5.05 6.41
CA GLU A 30 -8.48 -4.21 7.55
C GLU A 30 -8.64 -5.01 8.86
N ALA A 31 -8.31 -4.39 9.99
CA ALA A 31 -8.56 -4.97 11.31
C ALA A 31 -9.94 -4.60 11.90
N GLY A 32 -10.36 -5.33 12.93
CA GLY A 32 -11.57 -5.02 13.71
C GLY A 32 -12.86 -5.14 12.88
N LYS A 33 -13.75 -4.15 12.98
CA LYS A 33 -15.07 -4.16 12.32
C LYS A 33 -15.00 -4.16 10.79
N ALA A 34 -13.89 -3.69 10.23
CA ALA A 34 -13.64 -3.69 8.78
C ALA A 34 -12.87 -4.94 8.31
N GLY A 35 -12.52 -5.85 9.23
CA GLY A 35 -11.81 -7.09 8.95
C GLY A 35 -12.70 -8.32 8.84
N GLY A 36 -12.09 -9.49 8.97
CA GLY A 36 -12.78 -10.78 9.01
C GLY A 36 -13.38 -11.26 7.68
N GLN A 37 -13.05 -10.60 6.57
CA GLN A 37 -13.43 -11.03 5.23
C GLN A 37 -12.35 -11.93 4.63
N LEU A 38 -12.74 -12.97 3.89
CA LEU A 38 -11.76 -13.71 3.08
C LEU A 38 -11.33 -12.84 1.91
N VAL A 39 -10.04 -12.49 1.86
CA VAL A 39 -9.47 -11.65 0.80
C VAL A 39 -8.88 -12.52 -0.30
N PHE A 40 -8.15 -13.55 0.09
CA PHE A 40 -7.48 -14.47 -0.81
C PHE A 40 -7.35 -15.86 -0.16
N GLU A 41 -7.39 -16.89 -0.99
CA GLU A 41 -7.07 -18.26 -0.63
C GLU A 41 -6.32 -18.94 -1.78
N GLY A 42 -5.20 -19.59 -1.49
CA GLY A 42 -4.42 -20.29 -2.51
C GLY A 42 -2.96 -20.50 -2.15
N SER A 43 -2.17 -21.01 -3.10
CA SER A 43 -0.72 -21.14 -2.96
C SER A 43 -0.03 -19.77 -2.88
N PRO A 44 1.19 -19.69 -2.32
CA PRO A 44 1.95 -18.44 -2.26
C PRO A 44 2.21 -17.81 -3.64
N GLN A 45 2.40 -18.63 -4.69
CA GLN A 45 2.58 -18.10 -6.04
C GLN A 45 1.33 -17.39 -6.56
N MET A 46 0.15 -17.97 -6.32
CA MET A 46 -1.12 -17.33 -6.70
C MET A 46 -1.35 -16.03 -5.90
N LEU A 47 -0.89 -15.97 -4.66
CA LEU A 47 -0.95 -14.76 -3.83
C LEU A 47 -0.05 -13.65 -4.39
N ILE A 48 1.17 -13.99 -4.83
CA ILE A 48 2.09 -13.06 -5.50
C ILE A 48 1.46 -12.51 -6.79
N ASP A 49 0.91 -13.38 -7.63
CA ASP A 49 0.28 -12.98 -8.89
C ASP A 49 -0.96 -12.10 -8.64
N TYR A 50 -1.74 -12.42 -7.60
CA TYR A 50 -2.85 -11.58 -7.14
C TYR A 50 -2.36 -10.17 -6.75
N GLY A 51 -1.31 -10.07 -5.94
CA GLY A 51 -0.73 -8.81 -5.51
C GLY A 51 -0.20 -7.96 -6.67
N ARG A 52 0.49 -8.59 -7.64
CA ARG A 52 0.95 -7.94 -8.87
C ARG A 52 -0.22 -7.37 -9.66
N SER A 53 -1.27 -8.17 -9.86
CA SER A 53 -2.47 -7.74 -10.59
C SER A 53 -3.15 -6.56 -9.91
N THR A 54 -3.36 -6.61 -8.59
CA THR A 54 -4.07 -5.56 -7.86
C THR A 54 -3.26 -4.28 -7.72
N MET A 55 -1.94 -4.36 -7.68
CA MET A 55 -1.07 -3.19 -7.64
C MET A 55 -1.09 -2.43 -8.98
N VAL A 56 -1.08 -3.14 -10.10
CA VAL A 56 -1.07 -2.53 -11.45
C VAL A 56 -2.47 -2.06 -11.88
N GLN A 57 -3.49 -2.87 -11.65
CA GLN A 57 -4.84 -2.64 -12.19
C GLN A 57 -5.81 -2.05 -11.15
N GLY A 58 -5.40 -2.00 -9.87
CA GLY A 58 -6.28 -1.74 -8.76
C GLY A 58 -7.06 -2.98 -8.32
N VAL A 59 -7.72 -2.88 -7.16
CA VAL A 59 -8.58 -3.96 -6.65
C VAL A 59 -9.90 -3.98 -7.44
N PRO A 60 -10.30 -5.12 -8.04
CA PRO A 60 -11.57 -5.23 -8.75
C PRO A 60 -12.77 -4.86 -7.88
N LYS A 61 -13.80 -4.27 -8.49
CA LYS A 61 -15.04 -3.92 -7.79
C LYS A 61 -15.64 -5.17 -7.12
N GLY A 62 -15.94 -5.06 -5.83
CA GLY A 62 -16.50 -6.17 -5.04
C GLY A 62 -15.45 -7.14 -4.48
N ARG A 63 -14.15 -6.88 -4.66
CA ARG A 63 -13.07 -7.58 -3.96
C ARG A 63 -12.39 -6.68 -2.93
N HIS A 64 -11.65 -7.32 -2.04
CA HIS A 64 -10.87 -6.69 -0.99
C HIS A 64 -9.39 -6.67 -1.35
N ARG A 65 -8.68 -5.64 -0.85
CA ARG A 65 -7.23 -5.52 -0.99
C ARG A 65 -6.55 -6.52 -0.04
N SER A 66 -5.47 -7.14 -0.51
CA SER A 66 -4.59 -7.95 0.32
C SER A 66 -3.26 -7.22 0.49
N TYR A 67 -2.97 -6.74 1.70
CA TYR A 67 -1.68 -6.15 2.02
C TYR A 67 -0.56 -7.20 1.93
N THR A 68 -0.84 -8.43 2.34
CA THR A 68 0.07 -9.57 2.26
C THR A 68 0.48 -9.87 0.82
N ALA A 69 -0.48 -9.89 -0.11
CA ALA A 69 -0.24 -10.14 -1.53
C ALA A 69 0.67 -9.09 -2.16
N GLU A 70 0.38 -7.82 -1.91
CA GLU A 70 1.15 -6.72 -2.49
C GLU A 70 2.56 -6.66 -1.92
N ALA A 71 2.72 -6.91 -0.62
CA ALA A 71 4.03 -6.96 0.01
C ALA A 71 4.89 -8.10 -0.56
N LEU A 72 4.30 -9.29 -0.77
CA LEU A 72 4.99 -10.42 -1.40
C LEU A 72 5.33 -10.14 -2.87
N ALA A 73 4.42 -9.52 -3.62
CA ALA A 73 4.65 -9.14 -5.01
C ALA A 73 5.81 -8.14 -5.15
N GLN A 74 5.86 -7.14 -4.27
CA GLN A 74 6.95 -6.16 -4.24
C GLN A 74 8.27 -6.83 -3.86
N TRP A 75 8.27 -7.65 -2.82
CA TRP A 75 9.45 -8.40 -2.37
C TRP A 75 10.00 -9.31 -3.48
N GLU A 76 9.13 -10.02 -4.19
CA GLU A 76 9.52 -10.94 -5.26
C GLU A 76 10.17 -10.17 -6.42
N SER A 77 9.63 -9.00 -6.79
CA SER A 77 10.19 -8.15 -7.84
C SER A 77 11.60 -7.66 -7.48
N VAL A 78 11.82 -7.25 -6.22
CA VAL A 78 13.15 -6.86 -5.73
C VAL A 78 14.13 -8.02 -5.78
N ARG A 79 13.69 -9.24 -5.43
CA ARG A 79 14.53 -10.44 -5.41
C ARG A 79 14.94 -10.91 -6.80
N THR A 80 14.02 -10.91 -7.76
CA THR A 80 14.28 -11.44 -9.12
C THR A 80 15.00 -10.42 -10.02
N GLY A 81 15.12 -9.17 -9.59
CA GLY A 81 15.65 -8.09 -10.42
C GLY A 81 14.72 -7.70 -11.56
N GLU A 82 13.46 -8.16 -11.53
CA GLU A 82 12.42 -7.64 -12.41
C GLU A 82 12.18 -6.18 -12.04
N PRO A 83 12.24 -5.24 -13.01
CA PRO A 83 12.03 -3.84 -12.70
C PRO A 83 10.63 -3.68 -12.12
N GLY A 84 10.57 -3.39 -10.82
CA GLY A 84 9.34 -2.93 -10.19
C GLY A 84 8.83 -1.74 -11.00
N SER A 85 7.53 -1.71 -11.27
CA SER A 85 6.85 -0.65 -12.03
C SER A 85 6.90 0.75 -11.36
N ASP A 86 7.80 0.95 -10.39
CA ASP A 86 8.03 2.17 -9.60
C ASP A 86 8.94 3.20 -10.31
N SER A 87 8.90 3.26 -11.65
CA SER A 87 9.42 4.41 -12.41
C SER A 87 8.33 5.38 -12.84
N GLN A 88 7.37 5.64 -11.94
CA GLN A 88 6.68 6.91 -11.90
C GLN A 88 7.11 7.65 -10.63
N GLU A 89 8.17 8.46 -10.76
CA GLU A 89 8.36 9.60 -9.87
C GLU A 89 7.02 10.38 -9.78
N PRO A 90 6.63 10.90 -8.60
CA PRO A 90 5.51 11.81 -8.54
C PRO A 90 5.85 13.02 -9.42
N ASP A 91 5.14 13.17 -10.54
CA ASP A 91 5.24 14.34 -11.41
C ASP A 91 5.09 15.60 -10.56
N ALA A 92 6.22 16.28 -10.35
CA ALA A 92 6.31 17.52 -9.59
C ALA A 92 5.60 18.70 -10.30
N SER A 93 4.90 18.48 -11.42
CA SER A 93 4.24 19.52 -12.22
C SER A 93 2.83 19.92 -11.80
N LYS A 94 2.25 19.39 -10.71
CA LYS A 94 0.95 19.89 -10.19
C LYS A 94 1.02 20.72 -8.90
N LYS A 95 2.16 21.35 -8.60
CA LYS A 95 2.27 22.44 -7.60
C LYS A 95 2.55 23.80 -8.24
N ARG A 96 1.74 24.22 -9.22
CA ARG A 96 1.75 25.60 -9.72
C ARG A 96 0.35 26.07 -10.14
N ALA A 97 -0.52 26.32 -9.16
CA ALA A 97 -1.65 27.24 -9.33
C ALA A 97 -2.28 27.58 -7.97
N SER A 98 -1.67 28.50 -7.22
CA SER A 98 -2.36 29.48 -6.35
C SER A 98 -1.39 30.10 -5.33
N GLN A 99 -0.33 30.76 -5.80
CA GLN A 99 0.33 31.79 -5.01
C GLN A 99 0.52 33.02 -5.90
N SER A 100 -0.51 33.86 -5.95
CA SER A 100 -0.39 35.22 -6.45
C SER A 100 -1.01 36.20 -5.48
N ARG A 101 -0.14 37.03 -4.91
CA ARG A 101 -0.35 38.41 -4.43
C ARG A 101 -1.20 38.63 -3.18
N ALA A 102 -0.49 38.84 -2.07
CA ALA A 102 -0.60 40.10 -1.33
C ALA A 102 0.70 40.36 -0.53
N LYS A 103 1.64 41.09 -1.14
CA LYS A 103 2.78 41.70 -0.42
C LYS A 103 2.31 43.00 0.23
N GLN A 104 2.28 43.00 1.56
CA GLN A 104 2.96 43.94 2.46
C GLN A 104 3.10 45.42 2.01
N THR A 105 2.48 46.32 2.75
CA THR A 105 2.95 47.71 2.90
C THR A 105 3.00 48.09 4.38
N ARG A 106 4.20 48.41 4.87
CA ARG A 106 4.48 49.00 6.17
C ARG A 106 4.85 50.48 5.98
N ALA A 107 4.42 51.29 6.94
CA ALA A 107 4.84 52.66 7.28
C ALA A 107 4.22 53.83 6.48
N VAL A 108 3.63 54.81 7.17
CA VAL A 108 4.31 56.05 7.61
C VAL A 108 3.42 56.85 8.59
N LYS A 109 4.08 57.39 9.62
CA LYS A 109 3.64 58.29 10.69
C LYS A 109 3.24 59.68 10.16
N LYS A 110 2.11 60.26 10.58
CA LYS A 110 1.95 61.73 10.65
C LYS A 110 1.10 62.16 11.86
N ARG A 111 1.67 63.14 12.57
CA ARG A 111 1.15 63.90 13.72
C ARG A 111 0.00 64.82 13.28
N LYS A 112 -0.97 65.06 14.16
CA LYS A 112 -1.49 66.41 14.50
C LYS A 112 -2.57 66.32 15.61
N SER A 113 -2.29 66.93 16.76
CA SER A 113 -3.29 67.69 17.57
C SER A 113 -3.52 69.06 16.86
N PRO A 114 -4.48 69.94 17.22
CA PRO A 114 -5.39 69.96 18.39
C PRO A 114 -6.88 70.26 18.06
N GLU A 115 -7.77 70.09 19.03
CA GLU A 115 -8.51 71.15 19.78
C GLU A 115 -9.08 70.54 21.06
#